data_AF-U2G5U2-F1
#
_entry.id   AF-U2G5U2-F1
#
_cell.length_a   1.000
_cell.length_b   1.000
_cell.length_c   1.000
_cell.angle_alpha   90.00
_cell.angle_beta   90.00
_cell.angle_gamma   90.00
#
_symmetry.space_group_name_H-M   'P 1'
#
loop_
_entity.id
_entity.type
_entity.pdbx_description
1 polymer ?
#
loop_
_entity_poly.entity_id
_entity_poly.type
_entity_poly.pdbx_seq_one_letter_code
_entity_poly.pdbx_strand_id
1 'polypeptide(L)'
;MSVELHDDRVYSKREIEKWLTETAQVKPRSRAWNNALTSAGSTIVGEDTYLFVPVSETHYRVSRANAKEVAEVFKVLDEVSGIKKLKRQWYVCVAILAAGVVVVIGAAIFQH
;
A
#
# COMPACT_ATOMS: atom_id res chain seq x y z
N MET A 1 -24.19 3.35 -0.17
CA MET A 1 -23.32 2.44 0.61
C MET A 1 -21.91 2.63 0.08
N SER A 2 -21.02 3.17 0.93
CA SER A 2 -19.60 3.30 0.61
C SER A 2 -19.00 1.89 0.49
N VAL A 3 -18.17 1.68 -0.52
CA VAL A 3 -17.38 0.44 -0.63
C VAL A 3 -16.42 0.40 0.57
N GLU A 4 -16.18 -0.77 1.16
CA GLU A 4 -15.13 -0.94 2.16
C GLU A 4 -14.02 -1.81 1.56
N LEU A 5 -12.79 -1.30 1.61
CA LEU A 5 -11.64 -2.00 1.07
C LEU A 5 -10.95 -2.82 2.17
N HIS A 6 -10.83 -4.12 1.93
CA HIS A 6 -10.16 -5.06 2.82
C HIS A 6 -8.79 -5.44 2.27
N ASP A 7 -7.90 -5.80 3.19
CA ASP A 7 -6.54 -6.24 2.86
C ASP A 7 -6.54 -7.52 2.00
N ASP A 8 -5.54 -7.62 1.11
CA ASP A 8 -5.29 -8.69 0.13
C ASP A 8 -6.46 -9.03 -0.83
N ARG A 9 -7.52 -8.21 -0.85
CA ARG A 9 -8.63 -8.38 -1.79
C ARG A 9 -8.41 -7.64 -3.10
N VAL A 10 -8.97 -8.20 -4.18
CA VAL A 10 -8.93 -7.63 -5.52
C VAL A 10 -10.23 -6.90 -5.81
N TYR A 11 -10.12 -5.65 -6.25
CA TYR A 11 -11.22 -4.79 -6.61
C TYR A 11 -11.04 -4.27 -8.02
N SER A 12 -12.15 -3.99 -8.70
CA SER A 12 -12.11 -3.30 -9.98
C SER A 12 -11.62 -1.86 -9.80
N LYS A 13 -11.00 -1.31 -10.84
CA LYS A 13 -10.58 0.09 -10.89
C LYS A 13 -11.74 1.03 -10.52
N ARG A 14 -12.96 0.74 -10.99
CA ARG A 14 -14.15 1.55 -10.69
C ARG A 14 -14.49 1.57 -9.20
N GLU A 15 -14.34 0.44 -8.51
CA GLU A 15 -14.57 0.36 -7.07
C GLU A 15 -13.51 1.13 -6.29
N ILE A 16 -12.23 1.04 -6.69
CA ILE A 16 -11.15 1.84 -6.09
C ILE A 16 -11.38 3.33 -6.32
N GLU A 17 -11.73 3.73 -7.54
CA GLU A 17 -12.01 5.13 -7.87
C GLU A 17 -13.20 5.68 -7.08
N LYS A 18 -14.27 4.88 -6.94
CA LYS A 18 -15.43 5.22 -6.11
C LYS A 18 -15.04 5.38 -4.65
N TRP A 19 -14.28 4.43 -4.10
CA TRP A 19 -13.77 4.49 -2.73
C TRP A 19 -12.88 5.72 -2.50
N LEU A 20 -12.00 6.04 -3.44
CA LEU A 20 -11.15 7.22 -3.39
C LEU A 20 -11.96 8.50 -3.26
N THR A 21 -13.07 8.61 -4.01
CA THR A 21 -13.96 9.78 -3.91
C THR A 21 -14.80 9.79 -2.63
N GLU A 22 -15.42 8.67 -2.27
CA GLU A 22 -16.45 8.62 -1.22
C GLU A 22 -15.84 8.51 0.18
N THR A 23 -14.76 7.76 0.33
CA THR A 23 -14.15 7.45 1.63
C THR A 23 -12.87 8.25 1.85
N ALA A 24 -11.94 8.22 0.89
CA ALA A 24 -10.69 8.97 1.02
C ALA A 24 -10.82 10.46 0.66
N GLN A 25 -11.98 10.88 0.14
CA GLN A 25 -12.28 12.26 -0.27
C GLN A 25 -11.24 12.84 -1.26
N VAL A 26 -10.61 11.97 -2.05
CA VAL A 26 -9.61 12.34 -3.04
C VAL A 26 -10.31 12.79 -4.32
N LYS A 27 -10.06 14.04 -4.72
CA LYS A 27 -10.65 14.59 -5.94
C LYS A 27 -10.14 13.85 -7.18
N PRO A 28 -11.03 13.44 -8.12
CA PRO A 28 -10.63 12.82 -9.38
C PRO A 28 -9.61 13.67 -10.15
N ARG A 29 -8.64 13.01 -10.77
CA ARG A 29 -7.56 13.63 -11.57
C ARG A 29 -6.63 14.59 -10.82
N SER A 30 -6.77 14.71 -9.49
CA SER A 30 -5.81 15.45 -8.69
C SER A 30 -4.44 14.77 -8.68
N ARG A 31 -3.41 15.48 -8.21
CA ARG A 31 -2.09 14.87 -8.01
C ARG A 31 -2.16 13.70 -7.01
N ALA A 32 -2.96 13.83 -5.95
CA ALA A 32 -3.17 12.77 -4.97
C ALA A 32 -3.86 11.55 -5.60
N TRP A 33 -4.84 11.76 -6.48
CA TRP A 33 -5.50 10.69 -7.24
C TRP A 33 -4.52 9.91 -8.13
N ASN A 34 -3.75 10.64 -8.94
CA ASN A 34 -2.80 10.01 -9.85
C ASN A 34 -1.71 9.27 -9.06
N ASN A 35 -1.25 9.84 -7.94
CA ASN A 35 -0.32 9.16 -7.06
C ASN A 35 -0.95 7.88 -6.48
N ALA A 36 -2.17 7.94 -5.93
CA ALA A 36 -2.83 6.79 -5.33
C ALA A 36 -2.92 5.57 -6.27
N LEU A 37 -3.18 5.81 -7.56
CA LEU A 37 -3.32 4.76 -8.58
C LEU A 37 -2.00 4.31 -9.21
N THR A 38 -0.86 4.89 -8.80
CA THR A 38 0.47 4.39 -9.18
C THR A 38 0.94 3.34 -8.17
N SER A 39 1.66 2.32 -8.63
CA SER A 39 2.14 1.20 -7.79
C SER A 39 3.03 1.60 -6.61
N ALA A 40 3.45 2.87 -6.54
CA ALA A 40 4.28 3.40 -5.47
C ALA A 40 3.59 4.51 -4.65
N GLY A 41 2.35 4.84 -4.97
CA GLY A 41 1.56 5.74 -4.16
C GLY A 41 0.84 5.01 -3.05
N SER A 42 0.51 5.77 -2.00
CA SER A 42 -0.35 5.31 -0.94
C SER A 42 -1.40 6.37 -0.62
N THR A 43 -2.53 5.93 -0.11
CA THR A 43 -3.62 6.78 0.37
C THR A 43 -3.81 6.53 1.86
N ILE A 44 -3.71 7.59 2.68
CA ILE A 44 -3.89 7.48 4.13
C ILE A 44 -5.32 7.91 4.46
N VAL A 45 -6.05 7.05 5.17
CA VAL A 45 -7.41 7.33 5.65
C VAL A 45 -7.49 6.88 7.11
N GLY A 46 -7.68 7.82 8.03
CA GLY A 46 -7.63 7.54 9.46
C GLY A 46 -6.24 7.04 9.87
N GLU A 47 -6.18 5.89 10.53
CA GLU A 47 -4.93 5.24 10.94
C GLU A 47 -4.39 4.25 9.92
N ASP A 48 -5.05 4.08 8.78
CA ASP A 48 -4.70 3.10 7.76
C ASP A 48 -4.02 3.74 6.55
N THR A 49 -3.08 3.00 5.97
CA THR A 49 -2.44 3.27 4.69
C THR A 49 -2.88 2.21 3.69
N TYR A 50 -3.44 2.68 2.57
CA TYR A 50 -3.90 1.86 1.46
C TYR A 50 -2.93 1.97 0.29
N LEU A 51 -2.50 0.83 -0.23
CA LEU A 51 -1.76 0.72 -1.48
C LEU A 51 -2.57 -0.08 -2.49
N PHE A 52 -2.55 0.38 -3.74
CA PHE A 52 -3.26 -0.28 -4.83
C PHE A 52 -2.26 -0.89 -5.79
N VAL A 53 -2.08 -2.21 -5.69
CA VAL A 53 -1.16 -2.97 -6.54
C VAL A 53 -1.91 -3.42 -7.80
N PRO A 54 -1.54 -2.96 -9.00
CA PRO A 54 -2.22 -3.38 -10.22
C PRO A 54 -2.00 -4.88 -10.46
N VAL A 55 -3.08 -5.62 -10.63
CA VAL A 55 -3.05 -7.06 -10.99
C VAL A 55 -3.41 -7.25 -12.46
N SER A 56 -4.19 -6.31 -13.03
CA SER A 56 -4.48 -6.19 -14.46
C SER A 56 -4.75 -4.73 -14.80
N GLU A 57 -5.04 -4.42 -16.07
CA GLU A 57 -5.41 -3.07 -16.50
C GLU A 57 -6.67 -2.52 -15.80
N THR A 58 -7.53 -3.41 -15.30
CA THR A 58 -8.84 -3.07 -14.75
C THR A 58 -9.00 -3.44 -13.29
N HIS A 59 -8.01 -4.07 -12.66
CA HIS A 59 -8.11 -4.55 -11.28
C HIS A 59 -6.86 -4.23 -10.45
N TYR A 60 -7.10 -3.92 -9.19
CA TYR A 60 -6.09 -3.67 -8.19
C TYR A 60 -6.30 -4.61 -7.01
N ARG A 61 -5.21 -5.14 -6.49
CA ARG A 61 -5.17 -5.72 -5.16
C ARG A 61 -4.93 -4.60 -4.16
N VAL A 62 -5.72 -4.58 -3.11
CA VAL A 62 -5.56 -3.64 -1.99
C VAL A 62 -4.60 -4.25 -0.98
N SER A 63 -3.60 -3.48 -0.59
CA SER A 63 -2.83 -3.73 0.63
C SER A 63 -3.18 -2.65 1.65
N ARG A 64 -3.63 -3.06 2.84
CA ARG A 64 -3.97 -2.16 3.96
C ARG A 64 -3.04 -2.46 5.12
N ALA A 65 -2.38 -1.42 5.62
CA ALA A 65 -1.50 -1.51 6.78
C ALA A 65 -1.67 -0.30 7.69
N ASN A 66 -1.27 -0.42 8.96
CA ASN A 66 -1.32 0.72 9.87
C ASN A 66 -0.31 1.79 9.42
N ALA A 67 -0.75 3.05 9.36
CA ALA A 67 0.07 4.17 8.90
C ALA A 67 1.29 4.43 9.79
N LYS A 68 1.19 4.17 11.09
CA LYS A 68 2.32 4.31 12.03
C LYS A 68 3.37 3.24 11.78
N GLU A 69 2.95 1.97 11.65
CA GLU A 69 3.85 0.85 11.35
C GLU A 69 4.56 1.06 10.00
N VAL A 70 3.82 1.50 8.97
CA VAL A 70 4.41 1.82 7.66
C VAL A 70 5.44 2.95 7.78
N ALA A 71 5.14 4.01 8.53
CA ALA A 71 6.08 5.10 8.76
C ALA A 71 7.35 4.66 9.51
N GLU A 72 7.22 3.78 10.50
CA GLU A 72 8.35 3.21 11.24
C GLU A 72 9.24 2.34 10.33
N VAL A 73 8.63 1.47 9.52
CA VAL A 73 9.38 0.66 8.54
C VAL A 73 10.14 1.56 7.57
N PHE A 74 9.51 2.63 7.05
CA PHE A 74 10.19 3.59 6.18
C PHE A 74 11.33 4.34 6.89
N LYS A 75 11.15 4.68 8.18
CA LYS A 75 12.18 5.34 8.98
C LYS A 75 13.39 4.44 9.18
N VAL A 76 13.17 3.18 9.55
CA VAL A 76 14.26 2.18 9.69
C VAL A 76 14.96 1.96 8.35
N LEU A 77 14.21 1.86 7.25
CA LEU A 77 14.80 1.74 5.91
C LEU A 77 15.65 2.96 5.53
N ASP A 78 15.24 4.18 5.88
CA ASP A 78 16.01 5.41 5.62
C ASP A 78 17.29 5.45 6.48
N GLU A 79 17.21 5.03 7.75
CA GLU A 79 18.35 4.93 8.67
C GLU A 79 19.38 3.88 8.24
N VAL A 80 18.92 2.70 7.78
CA VAL A 80 19.80 1.60 7.36
C VAL A 80 20.41 1.85 5.99
N SER A 81 19.67 2.50 5.08
CA SER A 81 20.13 2.63 3.70
C SER A 81 21.11 3.77 3.50
N GLY A 82 21.10 4.86 4.29
CA GLY A 82 21.97 6.03 4.07
C GLY A 82 21.87 6.67 2.67
N ILE A 83 20.99 6.14 1.81
CA ILE A 83 20.85 6.46 0.40
C ILE A 83 19.78 7.55 0.31
N LYS A 84 20.21 8.77 0.64
CA LYS A 84 19.51 9.98 0.21
C LYS A 84 19.26 9.88 -1.30
N LYS A 85 18.00 9.72 -1.69
CA LYS A 85 17.42 9.94 -3.04
C LYS A 85 17.33 8.81 -4.07
N LEU A 86 17.76 7.57 -3.85
CA LEU A 86 17.54 6.53 -4.88
C LEU A 86 16.36 5.60 -4.56
N LYS A 87 15.21 5.92 -5.19
CA LYS A 87 14.08 5.03 -5.48
C LYS A 87 13.27 4.51 -4.28
N ARG A 88 12.61 5.43 -3.57
CA ARG A 88 11.46 5.15 -2.68
C ARG A 88 10.43 4.20 -3.31
N GLN A 89 10.28 4.19 -4.65
CA GLN A 89 9.34 3.32 -5.38
C GLN A 89 9.69 1.82 -5.37
N TRP A 90 10.97 1.44 -5.28
CA TRP A 90 11.36 0.03 -5.35
C TRP A 90 11.24 -0.66 -3.99
N TYR A 91 11.55 0.07 -2.92
CA TYR A 91 11.51 -0.47 -1.57
C TYR A 91 10.10 -0.75 -1.05
N VAL A 92 9.07 -0.02 -1.49
CA VAL A 92 7.69 -0.32 -1.06
C VAL A 92 7.25 -1.69 -1.56
N CYS A 93 7.49 -1.98 -2.85
CA CYS A 93 7.18 -3.27 -3.43
C CYS A 93 8.01 -4.39 -2.79
N VAL A 94 9.31 -4.16 -2.55
CA VAL A 94 10.19 -5.15 -1.92
C VAL A 94 9.88 -5.33 -0.43
N ALA A 95 9.51 -4.29 0.31
CA ALA A 95 9.18 -4.37 1.73
C ALA A 95 7.81 -5.03 1.95
N ILE A 96 6.83 -4.81 1.07
CA ILE A 96 5.55 -5.53 1.13
C ILE A 96 5.75 -7.01 0.73
N LEU A 97 6.56 -7.28 -0.28
CA LEU A 97 6.95 -8.66 -0.62
C LEU A 97 7.76 -9.32 0.51
N ALA A 98 8.65 -8.58 1.17
CA ALA A 98 9.45 -9.06 2.29
C ALA A 98 8.62 -9.23 3.57
N ALA A 99 7.62 -8.38 3.84
CA ALA A 99 6.69 -8.58 4.96
C ALA A 99 5.88 -9.87 4.79
N GLY A 100 5.49 -10.20 3.55
CA GLY A 100 4.94 -11.53 3.22
C GLY A 100 5.92 -12.67 3.51
N VAL A 101 7.22 -12.48 3.26
CA VAL A 101 8.27 -13.49 3.50
C VAL A 101 8.66 -13.59 4.99
N VAL A 102 8.67 -12.49 5.74
CA VAL A 102 9.03 -12.49 7.18
C VAL A 102 7.95 -13.21 8.01
N VAL A 103 6.67 -13.11 7.62
CA VAL A 103 5.59 -13.91 8.23
C VAL A 103 5.77 -15.41 7.92
N VAL A 104 6.21 -15.77 6.71
CA VAL A 104 6.47 -17.17 6.33
C VAL A 104 7.68 -17.75 7.05
N ILE A 105 8.77 -16.99 7.21
CA ILE A 105 9.97 -17.43 7.94
C ILE A 105 9.69 -17.50 9.45
N GLY A 106 8.97 -16.54 10.01
CA GLY A 106 8.57 -16.54 11.42
C GLY A 106 7.66 -17.72 11.78
N ALA A 107 6.69 -18.05 10.92
CA ALA A 107 5.81 -19.20 11.12
C ALA A 107 6.53 -20.55 10.96
N ALA A 108 7.50 -20.65 10.04
CA ALA A 108 8.28 -21.87 9.82
C ALA A 108 9.26 -22.16 10.97
N ILE A 109 9.78 -21.14 11.64
CA ILE A 109 10.69 -21.29 12.79
C ILE A 109 9.90 -21.59 14.08
N PHE A 110 8.65 -21.13 14.21
CA PHE A 110 7.85 -21.33 15.42
C PHE A 110 7.10 -22.68 15.47
N GLN A 111 7.03 -23.41 14.35
CA GLN A 111 6.40 -24.74 14.26
C GLN A 111 7.40 -25.92 14.26
N HIS A 112 8.69 -25.68 14.51
CA HIS A 112 9.71 -26.74 14.52
C HIS A 112 10.42 -26.90 15.86
#